data_AF-A0A430UZM6-F1
#
_entry.id   AF-A0A430UZM6-F1
#
_cell.length_a   1.000
_cell.length_b   1.000
_cell.length_c   1.000
_cell.angle_alpha   90.00
_cell.angle_beta   90.00
_cell.angle_gamma   90.00
#
_symmetry.space_group_name_H-M   'P 1'
#
loop_
_entity.id
_entity.type
_entity.pdbx_description
1 polymer ?
#
loop_
_entity_poly.entity_id
_entity_poly.type
_entity_poly.pdbx_seq_one_letter_code
_entity_poly.pdbx_strand_id
1 'polypeptide(L)'
;MRLEGGGAWATAEVQVKALPARVVLSACSEGGACRSLVLPPEGGPFRLEGLSPGTYRLLAFLDRDGDGALDPEEPRGEAEARPPATGVRLLVR
;
A
#
# COMPACT_ATOMS: atom_id res chain seq x y z
N MET A 1 -27.56 0.72 8.99
CA MET A 1 -27.01 -0.31 9.88
C MET A 1 -25.51 -0.07 9.98
N ARG A 2 -25.06 0.42 11.14
CA ARG A 2 -23.66 0.82 11.41
C ARG A 2 -23.05 -0.33 12.21
N LEU A 3 -21.98 -0.93 11.70
CA LEU A 3 -21.20 -1.91 12.46
C LEU A 3 -19.90 -1.25 12.90
N GLU A 4 -19.72 -1.30 14.20
CA GLU A 4 -18.52 -0.87 14.91
C GLU A 4 -17.31 -1.73 14.52
N GLY A 5 -16.18 -1.06 14.39
CA GLY A 5 -14.86 -1.62 14.18
C GLY A 5 -13.88 -0.46 14.24
N GLY A 6 -13.56 -0.02 15.45
CA GLY A 6 -12.73 1.16 15.76
C GLY A 6 -11.26 1.02 15.36
N GLY A 7 -10.99 0.74 14.09
CA GLY A 7 -9.66 0.82 13.50
C GLY A 7 -9.49 2.11 12.70
N ALA A 8 -8.30 2.70 12.75
CA ALA A 8 -7.98 3.83 11.91
C ALA A 8 -7.82 3.39 10.44
N TRP A 9 -7.91 4.33 9.49
CA TRP A 9 -7.89 4.03 8.06
C TRP A 9 -6.92 4.95 7.30
N ALA A 10 -6.33 4.49 6.21
CA ALA A 10 -5.53 5.33 5.32
C ALA A 10 -5.93 5.10 3.86
N THR A 11 -6.05 6.16 3.07
CA THR A 11 -6.28 6.06 1.63
C THR A 11 -5.00 6.37 0.88
N ALA A 12 -4.57 5.45 0.03
CA ALA A 12 -3.37 5.55 -0.78
C ALA A 12 -3.73 5.50 -2.27
N GLU A 13 -3.23 6.47 -3.04
CA GLU A 13 -3.31 6.49 -4.50
C GLU A 13 -2.00 5.95 -5.07
N VAL A 14 -2.03 4.76 -5.67
CA VAL A 14 -0.86 4.16 -6.33
C VAL A 14 -0.93 4.49 -7.82
N GLN A 15 0.07 5.23 -8.31
CA GLN A 15 0.23 5.56 -9.72
C GLN A 15 1.35 4.74 -10.34
N VAL A 16 1.03 3.95 -11.37
CA VAL A 16 1.96 3.08 -12.09
C VAL A 16 2.41 3.76 -13.39
N LYS A 17 3.73 3.89 -13.59
CA LYS A 17 4.32 4.44 -14.84
C LYS A 17 4.99 3.41 -15.75
N ALA A 18 5.16 2.16 -15.31
CA ALA A 18 5.79 1.10 -16.09
C ALA A 18 4.76 0.15 -16.72
N LEU A 19 5.23 -0.87 -17.45
CA LEU A 19 4.38 -1.91 -18.05
C LEU A 19 3.41 -2.50 -17.01
N PRO A 20 2.14 -2.78 -17.37
CA PRO A 20 1.17 -3.33 -16.44
C PRO A 20 1.65 -4.68 -15.91
N ALA A 21 1.82 -4.75 -14.59
CA ALA A 21 2.19 -5.92 -13.83
C ALA A 21 1.34 -5.95 -12.55
N ARG A 22 1.35 -7.07 -11.83
CA ARG A 22 0.66 -7.15 -10.54
C ARG A 22 1.26 -6.11 -9.59
N VAL A 23 0.43 -5.33 -8.93
CA VAL A 23 0.89 -4.31 -7.97
C VAL A 23 0.69 -4.86 -6.57
N VAL A 24 1.72 -4.82 -5.74
CA VAL A 24 1.63 -5.18 -4.32
C VAL A 24 1.83 -3.92 -3.47
N LEU A 25 0.90 -3.65 -2.57
CA LEU A 25 0.99 -2.59 -1.56
C LEU A 25 1.22 -3.21 -0.19
N SER A 26 2.36 -2.92 0.42
CA SER A 26 2.71 -3.31 1.78
C SER A 26 2.68 -2.09 2.71
N ALA A 27 2.07 -2.25 3.88
CA ALA A 27 1.98 -1.26 4.94
C ALA A 27 2.58 -1.84 6.22
N CYS A 28 3.76 -1.38 6.59
CA CYS A 28 4.48 -1.82 7.78
C CYS A 28 4.41 -0.76 8.87
N SER A 29 3.89 -1.13 10.04
CA SER A 29 3.94 -0.26 11.22
C SER A 29 5.36 -0.18 11.77
N GLU A 30 5.68 0.91 12.48
CA GLU A 30 6.95 1.00 13.24
C GLU A 30 7.12 -0.14 14.27
N GLY A 31 6.02 -0.73 14.75
CA GLY A 31 6.03 -1.90 15.63
C GLY A 31 6.35 -3.23 14.94
N GLY A 32 6.65 -3.22 13.63
CA GLY A 32 7.10 -4.38 12.87
C GLY A 32 5.99 -5.24 12.23
N ALA A 33 4.72 -4.91 12.44
CA ALA A 33 3.62 -5.61 11.79
C ALA A 33 3.40 -5.06 10.38
N CYS A 34 3.54 -5.91 9.36
CA CYS A 34 3.26 -5.58 7.97
C CYS A 34 1.95 -6.20 7.50
N ARG A 35 1.20 -5.47 6.68
CA ARG A 35 0.03 -5.97 5.96
C ARG A 35 0.23 -5.70 4.48
N SER A 36 -0.09 -6.67 3.63
CA SER A 36 0.06 -6.53 2.18
C SER A 36 -1.26 -6.77 1.47
N LEU A 37 -1.45 -6.06 0.37
CA LEU A 37 -2.62 -6.15 -0.51
C LEU A 37 -2.14 -6.25 -1.96
N VAL A 38 -2.80 -7.12 -2.72
CA VAL A 38 -2.62 -7.17 -4.18
C VAL A 38 -3.63 -6.24 -4.81
N LEU A 39 -3.14 -5.37 -5.69
CA LEU A 39 -3.90 -4.33 -6.35
C LEU A 39 -4.03 -4.65 -7.85
N PRO A 40 -5.06 -4.11 -8.54
CA PRO A 40 -5.15 -4.17 -9.99
C PRO A 40 -3.89 -3.63 -10.68
N PRO A 41 -3.52 -4.14 -11.88
CA PRO A 41 -2.31 -3.73 -12.58
C PRO A 41 -2.20 -2.23 -12.90
N GLU A 42 -3.34 -1.58 -13.09
CA GLU A 42 -3.47 -0.14 -13.30
C GLU A 42 -3.21 0.69 -12.03
N GLY A 43 -3.06 0.06 -10.86
CA GLY A 43 -3.05 0.73 -9.57
C GLY A 43 -4.42 1.28 -9.21
N GLY A 44 -4.47 2.43 -8.53
CA GLY A 44 -5.72 3.08 -8.13
C GLY A 44 -5.75 3.59 -6.68
N PRO A 45 -6.90 4.14 -6.25
CA PRO A 45 -7.13 4.49 -4.86
C PRO A 45 -7.47 3.23 -4.04
N PHE A 46 -6.78 3.05 -2.92
CA PHE A 46 -7.00 1.93 -2.02
C PHE A 46 -7.14 2.40 -0.58
N ARG A 47 -8.04 1.75 0.16
CA ARG A 47 -8.25 2.04 1.57
C ARG A 47 -7.69 0.90 2.41
N LEU A 48 -6.70 1.21 3.23
CA LEU A 48 -6.23 0.35 4.29
C LEU A 48 -7.11 0.59 5.52
N GLU A 49 -7.76 -0.47 6.00
CA GLU A 49 -8.67 -0.44 7.16
C GLU A 49 -8.14 -1.31 8.30
N GLY A 50 -8.60 -1.02 9.52
CA GLY A 50 -8.18 -1.77 10.71
C GLY A 50 -6.71 -1.53 11.04
N LEU A 51 -6.19 -0.34 10.79
CA LEU A 51 -4.84 0.03 11.19
C LEU A 51 -4.83 0.48 12.65
N SER A 52 -3.87 -0.03 13.42
CA SER A 52 -3.55 0.52 14.74
C SER A 52 -3.01 1.95 14.60
N PRO A 53 -3.20 2.84 15.59
CA PRO A 53 -2.54 4.15 15.59
C PRO A 53 -1.02 4.03 15.48
N GLY A 54 -0.39 4.91 14.71
CA GLY A 54 1.07 4.94 14.54
C GLY A 54 1.51 5.39 13.15
N THR A 55 2.83 5.48 12.95
CA THR A 55 3.41 5.70 11.62
C THR A 55 3.52 4.37 10.88
N TYR A 56 3.12 4.39 9.60
CA TYR A 56 3.29 3.28 8.68
C TYR A 56 4.19 3.70 7.54
N ARG A 57 5.14 2.82 7.19
CA ARG A 57 5.79 2.86 5.88
C ARG A 57 4.96 2.09 4.88
N LEU A 58 4.58 2.78 3.81
CA LEU A 58 3.91 2.21 2.67
C LEU A 58 4.94 1.95 1.58
N LEU A 59 4.87 0.77 0.98
CA LEU A 59 5.70 0.34 -0.14
C LEU A 59 4.76 -0.24 -1.20
N ALA A 60 4.78 0.32 -2.41
CA ALA A 60 4.09 -0.23 -3.57
C ALA A 60 5.13 -0.67 -4.60
N PHE A 61 5.00 -1.86 -5.16
CA PHE A 61 5.92 -2.36 -6.20
C PHE A 61 5.21 -3.18 -7.26
N LEU A 62 5.85 -3.30 -8.42
CA LEU A 62 5.41 -4.16 -9.52
C LEU A 62 5.99 -5.55 -9.36
N ASP A 63 5.16 -6.47 -8.89
CA ASP A 63 5.39 -7.91 -8.77
C ASP A 63 5.36 -8.54 -10.17
N ARG A 64 6.53 -8.58 -10.81
CA ARG A 64 6.70 -8.96 -12.22
C ARG A 64 6.72 -10.46 -12.41
N ASP A 65 7.19 -11.21 -11.42
CA ASP A 65 7.26 -12.67 -11.45
C ASP A 65 6.06 -13.34 -10.75
N GLY A 66 5.29 -12.58 -9.97
CA GLY A 66 4.04 -12.99 -9.35
C GLY A 66 4.20 -13.65 -7.99
N ASP A 67 5.40 -13.62 -7.40
CA ASP A 67 5.68 -14.28 -6.11
C ASP A 67 5.19 -13.46 -4.90
N GLY A 68 4.87 -12.18 -5.10
CA GLY A 68 4.37 -11.26 -4.09
C GLY A 68 5.44 -10.69 -3.15
N ALA A 69 6.72 -10.95 -3.42
CA ALA A 69 7.87 -10.36 -2.76
C ALA A 69 8.45 -9.23 -3.61
N LEU A 70 9.10 -8.26 -2.96
CA LEU A 70 9.79 -7.20 -3.68
C LEU A 70 11.16 -7.71 -4.12
N ASP A 71 11.40 -7.69 -5.42
CA ASP A 71 12.71 -7.97 -6.00
C ASP A 71 13.59 -6.70 -6.13
N PRO A 72 14.92 -6.85 -6.20
CA PRO A 72 15.84 -5.72 -6.36
C PRO A 72 15.57 -4.88 -7.62
N GLU A 73 15.20 -5.53 -8.71
CA GLU A 73 14.99 -4.95 -10.05
C GLU A 73 13.57 -4.40 -10.28
N GLU A 74 12.66 -4.62 -9.33
CA GLU A 74 11.27 -4.25 -9.49
C GLU A 74 11.03 -2.76 -9.25
N PRO A 75 10.28 -2.09 -10.16
CA PRO A 75 9.81 -0.73 -9.94
C PRO A 75 9.05 -0.63 -8.62
N ARG A 76 9.37 0.40 -7.83
CA ARG A 76 8.78 0.62 -6.51
C ARG A 76 8.60 2.10 -6.17
N GLY A 77 7.67 2.35 -5.27
CA GLY A 77 7.39 3.65 -4.68
C GLY A 77 7.14 3.51 -3.19
N GLU A 78 7.56 4.50 -2.42
CA GLU A 78 7.42 4.52 -0.96
C GLU A 78 6.74 5.80 -0.50
N ALA A 79 6.01 5.72 0.61
CA ALA A 79 5.42 6.85 1.30
C ALA A 79 5.25 6.54 2.78
N GLU A 80 5.02 7.57 3.59
CA GLU A 80 4.61 7.40 4.99
C GLU A 80 3.16 7.82 5.18
N ALA A 81 2.46 7.12 6.07
CA ALA A 81 1.09 7.43 6.45
C ALA A 81 0.90 7.32 7.95
N ARG A 82 0.13 8.27 8.51
CA ARG A 82 -0.33 8.25 9.91
C ARG A 82 -1.86 8.20 9.93
N PRO A 83 -2.47 7.03 10.18
CA PRO A 83 -3.92 6.90 10.20
C PRO A 83 -4.58 7.79 11.29
N PRO A 84 -5.72 8.43 11.02
CA PRO A 84 -6.43 8.47 9.76
C PRO A 84 -5.72 9.35 8.71
N ALA A 85 -5.57 8.86 7.47
CA ALA A 85 -4.90 9.60 6.39
C ALA A 85 -5.68 9.55 5.07
N THR A 86 -5.72 10.68 4.36
CA THR A 86 -6.27 10.81 2.99
C THR A 86 -5.24 11.40 2.05
N GLY A 87 -5.27 10.99 0.78
CA GLY A 87 -4.46 11.60 -0.28
C GLY A 87 -2.97 11.24 -0.22
N VAL A 88 -2.61 10.13 0.43
CA VAL A 88 -1.24 9.60 0.38
C VAL A 88 -1.00 9.10 -1.04
N ARG A 89 0.07 9.56 -1.69
CA ARG A 89 0.39 9.18 -3.07
C ARG A 89 1.66 8.36 -3.12
N LEU A 90 1.59 7.20 -3.78
CA LEU A 90 2.74 6.35 -4.09
C LEU A 90 2.95 6.36 -5.60
N LEU A 91 4.12 6.80 -6.03
CA LEU A 91 4.53 6.76 -7.43
C LEU A 91 5.48 5.59 -7.65
N VAL A 92 5.04 4.61 -8.44
CA VAL A 92 5.83 3.44 -8.83
C VAL A 92 6.55 3.76 -10.14
N ARG A 93 7.88 3.71 -10.12
CA ARG A 93 8.76 4.10 -11.25
C ARG A 93 9.90 3.11 -11.43
#